data_AF-A0AAW7Y158-F1
#
_entry.id   AF-A0AAW7Y158-F1
#
_cell.length_a   1.000
_cell.length_b   1.000
_cell.length_c   1.000
_cell.angle_alpha   90.00
_cell.angle_beta   90.00
_cell.angle_gamma   90.00
#
_symmetry.space_group_name_H-M   'P 1'
#
loop_
_entity.id
_entity.type
_entity.pdbx_description
1 polymer ?
#
loop_
_entity_poly.entity_id
_entity_poly.type
_entity_poly.pdbx_seq_one_letter_code
_entity_poly.pdbx_strand_id
1 'polypeptide(L)' 'MAQNTDFVGLDVGKFEIFVYVSKTGAAFSVSNTPAGHSSLQRKLGPVDGQIIALEPTGGYE' A
#
# COMPACT_ATOMS: atom_id res chain seq x y z
N MET A 1 -6.16 4.81 24.13
CA MET A 1 -6.95 5.55 23.13
C MET A 1 -6.30 5.29 21.78
N ALA A 2 -6.91 4.46 20.92
CA ALA A 2 -6.33 4.17 19.62
C ALA A 2 -6.41 5.44 18.78
N GLN A 3 -5.25 6.01 18.45
CA GLN A 3 -5.14 7.10 17.50
C GLN A 3 -5.64 6.57 16.15
N ASN A 4 -6.80 7.06 15.70
CA ASN A 4 -7.37 6.74 14.41
C ASN A 4 -6.54 7.44 13.32
N THR A 5 -5.33 6.95 13.12
CA THR A 5 -4.38 7.49 12.15
C THR A 5 -4.73 6.87 10.80
N ASP A 6 -5.11 7.72 9.85
CA ASP A 6 -5.32 7.30 8.47
C ASP A 6 -3.97 6.81 7.92
N PHE A 7 -3.89 5.53 7.60
CA PHE A 7 -2.67 4.91 7.09
C PHE A 7 -2.97 3.97 5.93
N VAL A 8 -1.96 3.82 5.07
CA VAL A 8 -1.93 2.81 4.01
C VAL A 8 -0.79 1.86 4.33
N GLY A 9 -1.13 0.60 4.56
CA GLY A 9 -0.15 -0.49 4.69
C GLY A 9 0.21 -1.01 3.31
N LEU A 10 1.51 -1.11 3.01
CA LEU A 10 2.05 -1.72 1.80
C LEU A 10 2.98 -2.87 2.17
N ASP A 11 2.60 -4.07 1.75
CA ASP A 11 3.50 -5.24 1.71
C ASP A 11 3.98 -5.40 0.26
N VAL A 12 5.29 -5.17 0.07
CA VAL A 12 5.92 -5.11 -1.25
C VAL A 12 6.63 -6.42 -1.51
N GLY A 13 6.01 -7.28 -2.32
CA GLY A 13 6.62 -8.49 -2.86
C GLY A 13 7.31 -8.27 -4.21
N LYS A 14 8.02 -9.29 -4.69
CA LYS A 14 8.75 -9.26 -5.97
C LYS A 14 7.84 -9.03 -7.19
N PHE A 15 6.66 -9.63 -7.19
CA PHE A 15 5.72 -9.59 -8.32
C PHE A 15 4.44 -8.83 -8.04
N GLU A 16 4.13 -8.59 -6.76
CA GLU A 16 2.86 -8.06 -6.30
C GLU A 16 3.07 -7.15 -5.09
N ILE A 17 2.22 -6.13 -4.96
CA ILE A 17 2.15 -5.23 -3.82
C ILE A 17 0.76 -5.41 -3.22
N PHE A 18 0.69 -5.84 -1.97
CA PHE A 18 -0.54 -5.88 -1.20
C PHE A 18 -0.75 -4.56 -0.49
N VAL A 19 -2.00 -4.12 -0.46
CA VAL A 19 -2.39 -2.80 0.04
C VAL A 19 -3.53 -2.96 1.01
N TYR A 20 -3.42 -2.30 2.16
CA TYR A 20 -4.49 -2.11 3.12
C TYR A 20 -4.73 -0.62 3.36
N VAL A 21 -5.99 -0.17 3.29
CA VAL A 21 -6.39 1.22 3.53
C VAL A 21 -7.22 1.28 4.81
N SER A 22 -6.65 1.83 5.90
CA SER A 22 -7.30 1.79 7.22
C SER A 22 -8.64 2.53 7.24
N LYS A 23 -8.71 3.67 6.54
CA LYS A 23 -9.90 4.53 6.48
C LYS A 23 -11.14 3.83 5.94
N THR A 24 -10.97 2.93 4.99
CA THR A 24 -12.08 2.23 4.31
C THR A 24 -12.16 0.75 4.66
N GLY A 25 -11.13 0.20 5.31
CA GLY A 25 -10.95 -1.25 5.47
C GLY A 25 -10.71 -1.98 4.15
N ALA A 26 -10.45 -1.26 3.05
CA ALA A 26 -10.25 -1.87 1.75
C ALA A 26 -8.89 -2.58 1.69
N ALA A 27 -8.88 -3.77 1.10
CA ALA A 27 -7.68 -4.51 0.78
C ALA A 27 -7.66 -4.86 -0.72
N PHE A 28 -6.51 -4.69 -1.35
CA PHE A 28 -6.32 -5.06 -2.76
C PHE A 28 -4.85 -5.31 -3.05
N SER A 29 -4.57 -5.89 -4.21
CA SER A 29 -3.22 -6.02 -4.72
C SER A 29 -3.06 -5.41 -6.11
N VAL A 30 -1.81 -5.09 -6.46
CA VAL A 30 -1.39 -4.68 -7.80
C VAL A 30 -0.09 -5.38 -8.15
N SER A 31 0.22 -5.54 -9.45
CA SER A 31 1.53 -6.05 -9.84
C SER A 31 2.66 -5.09 -9.43
N ASN A 32 3.82 -5.62 -9.07
CA ASN A 32 5.03 -4.84 -8.84
C ASN A 32 5.72 -4.51 -10.18
N THR A 33 4.99 -3.78 -11.03
CA THR A 33 5.45 -3.31 -12.34
C THR A 33 5.08 -1.83 -12.49
N PRO A 34 5.68 -1.08 -13.43
CA PRO A 34 5.31 0.33 -13.65
C PRO A 34 3.80 0.55 -13.90
N ALA A 35 3.15 -0.37 -14.62
CA ALA A 35 1.70 -0.32 -14.85
C ALA A 35 0.89 -0.58 -13.57
N GLY A 36 1.38 -1.48 -12.70
CA GLY A 36 0.79 -1.73 -11.39
C GLY A 36 0.97 -0.55 -10.42
N HIS A 37 2.13 0.12 -10.42
CA HIS A 37 2.35 1.36 -9.66
C HIS A 37 1.42 2.49 -10.10
N SER A 38 1.20 2.65 -11.41
CA SER A 38 0.21 3.61 -11.94
C SER A 38 -1.21 3.27 -11.49
N SER A 39 -1.53 1.97 -11.39
CA SER A 39 -2.83 1.50 -10.91
C SER A 39 -2.99 1.72 -9.40
N LEU A 40 -1.91 1.55 -8.63
CA LEU A 40 -1.85 1.85 -7.21
C LEU A 40 -2.16 3.33 -6.94
N GLN A 41 -1.48 4.23 -7.67
CA GLN A 41 -1.71 5.68 -7.56
C GLN A 41 -3.17 6.04 -7.85
N ARG A 42 -3.77 5.47 -8.90
CA ARG A 42 -5.19 5.70 -9.22
C ARG A 42 -6.13 5.18 -8.14
N LYS A 43 -5.82 4.03 -7.52
CA LYS A 43 -6.66 3.43 -6.46
C LYS A 43 -6.55 4.17 -5.13
N LEU A 44 -5.36 4.65 -4.77
CA LEU A 44 -5.13 5.40 -3.53
C LEU A 44 -5.61 6.84 -3.61
N GLY A 45 -5.66 7.43 -4.81
CA GLY A 45 -5.98 8.84 -4.99
C GLY A 45 -4.90 9.76 -4.40
N PRO A 46 -5.22 11.03 -4.10
CA PRO A 46 -4.29 11.97 -3.47
C PRO A 46 -3.81 11.45 -2.12
N VAL A 47 -2.48 11.45 -1.91
CA VAL A 47 -1.83 10.87 -0.73
C VAL A 47 -1.66 11.87 0.42
N ASP A 48 -2.25 13.05 0.32
CA ASP A 48 -2.07 14.14 1.29
C ASP A 48 -2.41 13.69 2.72
N GLY A 49 -1.38 13.56 3.56
CA GLY A 49 -1.50 13.22 4.98
C GLY A 49 -1.58 11.72 5.33
N GLN A 50 -1.45 10.80 4.37
CA GLN A 50 -1.48 9.36 4.67
C GLN A 50 -0.10 8.88 5.13
N ILE A 51 -0.04 8.27 6.32
CA ILE A 51 1.16 7.54 6.75
C ILE A 51 1.26 6.28 5.89
N ILE A 52 2.32 6.18 5.07
CA ILE A 52 2.63 4.98 4.28
C ILE A 52 3.57 4.11 5.11
N ALA A 53 3.07 2.96 5.57
CA ALA A 53 3.89 1.96 6.24
C ALA A 53 4.37 0.94 5.19
N LEU A 54 5.67 0.94 4.91
CA LEU A 54 6.32 -0.08 4.09
C LEU A 54 6.82 -1.20 4.99
N GLU A 55 6.35 -2.43 4.75
CA GLU A 55 7.00 -3.60 5.32
C GLU A 55 8.27 -3.91 4.52
N PRO A 56 9.46 -3.90 5.15
CA PRO A 56 10.67 -4.37 4.49
C PRO A 56 10.61 -5.90 4.39
N THR A 57 10.21 -6.44 3.24
CA THR A 57 10.41 -7.86 2.95
C THR A 57 11.90 -8.09 2.66
N GLY A 58 12.55 -8.86 3.52
CA GLY A 58 13.95 -9.22 3.40
C GLY A 58 14.17 -10.22 2.26
N GLY A 59 15.04 -9.84 1.33
CA GLY A 59 15.91 -10.78 0.62
C GLY A 59 15.36 -11.36 -0.67
N TYR A 60 16.15 -11.20 -1.73
CA TYR A 60 16.21 -12.18 -2.80
C TYR A 60 16.49 -13.56 -2.19
N GLU A 61 15.46 -14.37 -1.98
CA GLU A 61 15.58 -15.84 -1.97
C GLU A 61 15.10 -16.40 -3.31
#